data_AF-A0A3R9LEA6-F1
#
_entry.id   AF-A0A3R9LEA6-F1
#
_cell.length_a   1.000
_cell.length_b   1.000
_cell.length_c   1.000
_cell.angle_alpha   90.00
_cell.angle_beta   90.00
_cell.angle_gamma   90.00
#
_symmetry.space_group_name_H-M   'P 1'
#
loop_
_entity.id
_entity.type
_entity.pdbx_description
1 polymer ?
#
loop_
_entity_poly.entity_id
_entity_poly.type
_entity_poly.pdbx_seq_one_letter_code
_entity_poly.pdbx_strand_id
1 'polypeptide(L)'
;MTYMDQVPAQKTAVNYLRKAMDALPGQFILTGHSKGGNLASYAASQIEPEYQERIQSIYSYDAPGLNHSVITSQGYQTISDKIKRYIPQGSIVGMMLETPKQAQIVKSTAIGSGPARYLHLADQWPDFCPTGQP
;
A
#
# COMPACT_ATOMS: atom_id res chain seq x y z
N MET A 1 5.39 -13.44 -25.09
CA MET A 1 5.67 -13.08 -23.69
C MET A 1 4.46 -13.47 -22.87
N THR A 2 4.57 -14.50 -22.04
CA THR A 2 3.43 -15.06 -21.30
C THR A 2 3.13 -14.17 -20.11
N TYR A 3 2.07 -13.37 -20.21
CA TYR A 3 1.55 -12.56 -19.11
C TYR A 3 1.01 -13.52 -18.04
N MET A 4 1.70 -13.64 -16.90
CA MET A 4 1.15 -14.38 -15.77
C MET A 4 0.06 -13.54 -15.11
N ASP A 5 -1.18 -14.03 -15.14
CA ASP A 5 -2.35 -13.33 -14.60
C ASP A 5 -2.23 -12.97 -13.11
N GLN A 6 -1.36 -13.67 -12.36
CA GLN A 6 -1.10 -13.40 -10.94
C GLN A 6 0.37 -13.59 -10.60
N VAL A 7 0.96 -12.60 -9.92
CA VAL A 7 2.37 -12.63 -9.49
C VAL A 7 2.49 -13.55 -8.27
N PRO A 8 3.45 -14.51 -8.21
CA PRO A 8 3.59 -15.42 -7.05
C PRO A 8 3.70 -14.72 -5.69
N ALA A 9 4.32 -13.53 -5.66
CA ALA A 9 4.41 -12.69 -4.47
C ALA A 9 3.03 -12.23 -3.96
N GLN A 10 2.08 -11.96 -4.85
CA GLN A 10 0.72 -11.56 -4.50
C GLN A 10 -0.06 -12.70 -3.81
N LYS A 11 0.04 -13.93 -4.33
CA LYS A 11 -0.54 -15.12 -3.67
C LYS A 11 0.06 -15.35 -2.28
N THR A 12 1.38 -15.18 -2.17
CA THR A 12 2.09 -15.33 -0.89
C THR A 12 1.63 -14.27 0.11
N ALA A 13 1.41 -13.03 -0.34
CA ALA A 13 0.93 -11.95 0.51
C ALA A 13 -0.47 -12.20 1.08
N VAL A 14 -1.41 -12.74 0.27
CA VAL A 14 -2.75 -13.15 0.76
C VAL A 14 -2.62 -14.19 1.87
N ASN A 15 -1.82 -15.23 1.65
CA ASN A 15 -1.63 -16.29 2.64
C ASN A 15 -0.95 -15.78 3.93
N TYR A 16 0.00 -14.86 3.81
CA TYR A 16 0.63 -14.22 4.95
C TYR A 16 -0.37 -13.40 5.76
N LEU A 17 -1.18 -12.58 5.08
CA LEU A 17 -2.21 -11.76 5.72
C LEU A 17 -3.21 -12.64 6.48
N ARG A 18 -3.73 -13.71 5.84
CA ARG A 18 -4.64 -14.65 6.49
C ARG A 18 -4.04 -15.24 7.76
N LYS A 19 -2.84 -15.82 7.67
CA LYS A 19 -2.15 -16.38 8.85
C LYS A 19 -1.95 -15.37 9.98
N ALA A 20 -1.61 -14.12 9.65
CA ALA A 20 -1.46 -13.07 10.64
C ALA A 20 -2.80 -12.72 11.32
N MET A 21 -3.89 -12.65 10.55
CA MET A 21 -5.22 -12.31 11.06
C MET A 21 -5.89 -13.45 11.82
N ASP A 22 -5.53 -14.71 11.51
CA ASP A 22 -5.92 -15.89 12.29
C ASP A 22 -5.22 -15.90 13.64
N ALA A 23 -3.93 -15.55 13.67
CA ALA A 23 -3.10 -15.62 14.85
C ALA A 23 -3.30 -14.45 15.83
N LEU A 24 -3.76 -13.30 15.33
CA LEU A 24 -3.85 -12.07 16.11
C LEU A 24 -5.30 -11.55 16.13
N PRO A 25 -5.88 -11.28 17.31
CA PRO A 25 -7.22 -10.68 17.41
C PRO A 25 -7.17 -9.20 17.03
N GLY A 26 -8.35 -8.62 16.73
CA GLY A 26 -8.50 -7.18 16.54
C GLY A 26 -8.50 -6.72 15.08
N GLN A 27 -8.35 -5.40 14.93
CA GLN A 27 -8.38 -4.66 13.67
C GLN A 27 -6.95 -4.47 13.13
N PHE A 28 -6.82 -4.40 11.81
CA PHE A 28 -5.54 -4.38 11.11
C PHE A 28 -5.40 -3.10 10.28
N ILE A 29 -4.21 -2.52 10.35
CA ILE A 29 -3.76 -1.50 9.43
C ILE A 29 -2.70 -2.14 8.54
N LEU A 30 -2.92 -2.10 7.23
CA LEU A 30 -1.98 -2.64 6.27
C LEU A 30 -1.14 -1.52 5.71
N THR A 31 0.15 -1.76 5.51
CA THR A 31 1.05 -0.78 4.93
C THR A 31 2.08 -1.41 4.02
N GLY A 32 2.54 -0.67 3.03
CA GLY A 32 3.67 -1.07 2.22
C GLY A 32 4.23 0.05 1.36
N HIS A 33 5.54 -0.02 1.13
CA HIS A 33 6.27 0.88 0.24
C HIS A 33 6.66 0.18 -1.06
N SER A 34 6.63 0.89 -2.18
CA SER A 34 6.98 0.37 -3.50
C SER A 34 6.20 -0.92 -3.80
N LYS A 35 6.88 -2.03 -4.14
CA LYS A 35 6.26 -3.35 -4.33
C LYS A 35 5.38 -3.77 -3.14
N GLY A 36 5.74 -3.41 -1.92
CA GLY A 36 4.97 -3.74 -0.71
C GLY A 36 3.58 -3.13 -0.70
N GLY A 37 3.41 -1.90 -1.22
CA GLY A 37 2.09 -1.26 -1.27
C GLY A 37 1.14 -1.92 -2.28
N ASN A 38 1.70 -2.46 -3.37
CA ASN A 38 0.97 -3.29 -4.32
C ASN A 38 0.52 -4.59 -3.66
N LEU A 39 1.43 -5.29 -2.97
CA LEU A 39 1.13 -6.55 -2.28
C LEU A 39 0.10 -6.37 -1.16
N ALA A 40 0.21 -5.30 -0.37
CA ALA A 40 -0.75 -4.98 0.68
C ALA A 40 -2.16 -4.73 0.12
N SER A 41 -2.25 -3.91 -0.93
CA SER A 41 -3.53 -3.60 -1.59
C SER A 41 -4.12 -4.83 -2.29
N TYR A 42 -3.30 -5.64 -2.95
CA TYR A 42 -3.73 -6.89 -3.56
C TYR A 42 -4.24 -7.86 -2.50
N ALA A 43 -3.45 -8.12 -1.46
CA ALA A 43 -3.80 -9.07 -0.41
C ALA A 43 -5.12 -8.70 0.28
N ALA A 44 -5.30 -7.42 0.60
CA ALA A 44 -6.54 -6.90 1.15
C ALA A 44 -7.75 -7.10 0.22
N SER A 45 -7.57 -6.96 -1.10
CA SER A 45 -8.65 -7.13 -2.07
C SER A 45 -9.05 -8.59 -2.31
N GLN A 46 -8.13 -9.55 -2.06
CA GLN A 46 -8.33 -10.96 -2.39
C GLN A 46 -8.58 -11.85 -1.17
N ILE A 47 -8.38 -11.34 0.05
CA ILE A 47 -8.71 -12.05 1.28
C ILE A 47 -10.23 -12.12 1.47
N GLU A 48 -10.71 -13.11 2.21
CA GLU A 48 -12.14 -13.35 2.43
C GLU A 48 -12.83 -12.16 3.12
N PRO A 49 -14.12 -11.89 2.84
CA PRO A 49 -14.83 -10.72 3.36
C PRO A 49 -14.75 -10.54 4.89
N GLU A 50 -14.80 -11.65 5.64
CA GLU A 50 -14.66 -11.66 7.10
C GLU A 50 -13.34 -11.04 7.59
N TYR A 51 -12.25 -11.20 6.84
CA TYR A 51 -10.99 -10.53 7.13
C TYR A 51 -10.99 -9.09 6.63
N GLN A 52 -11.63 -8.80 5.49
CA GLN A 52 -11.72 -7.43 4.97
C GLN A 52 -12.43 -6.48 5.94
N GLU A 53 -13.43 -6.96 6.69
CA GLU A 53 -14.11 -6.21 7.75
C GLU A 53 -13.16 -5.80 8.89
N ARG A 54 -12.16 -6.62 9.16
CA ARG A 54 -11.13 -6.37 10.18
C ARG A 54 -10.00 -5.47 9.68
N ILE A 55 -10.00 -5.07 8.41
CA ILE A 55 -9.04 -4.10 7.89
C ILE A 55 -9.62 -2.70 8.09
N GLN A 56 -8.92 -1.88 8.85
CA GLN A 56 -9.32 -0.49 9.13
C GLN A 56 -8.82 0.47 8.05
N SER A 57 -7.58 0.30 7.59
CA SER A 57 -6.98 1.18 6.58
C SER A 57 -5.79 0.52 5.90
N ILE A 58 -5.48 0.98 4.68
CA ILE A 58 -4.41 0.45 3.85
C ILE A 58 -3.57 1.64 3.35
N TYR A 59 -2.34 1.75 3.82
CA TYR A 59 -1.41 2.83 3.45
C TYR A 59 -0.41 2.33 2.40
N SER A 60 -0.49 2.90 1.20
CA SER A 60 0.34 2.51 0.05
C SER A 60 1.25 3.66 -0.36
N TYR A 61 2.56 3.47 -0.18
CA TYR A 61 3.59 4.51 -0.40
C TYR A 61 4.40 4.22 -1.66
N ASP A 62 4.42 5.14 -2.60
CA ASP A 62 5.16 5.08 -3.87
C ASP A 62 5.05 3.72 -4.59
N ALA A 63 3.86 3.12 -4.53
CA ALA A 63 3.62 1.77 -4.99
C ALA A 63 3.04 1.75 -6.40
N PRO A 64 3.43 0.80 -7.26
CA PRO A 64 2.78 0.61 -8.54
C PRO A 64 1.31 0.20 -8.33
N GLY A 65 0.44 0.69 -9.21
CA GLY A 65 -0.98 0.35 -9.25
C GLY A 65 -1.24 -1.15 -9.40
N LEU A 66 -2.50 -1.56 -9.26
CA LEU A 66 -2.91 -2.94 -9.50
C LEU A 66 -3.39 -3.09 -10.95
N ASN A 67 -3.42 -4.33 -11.44
CA ASN A 67 -4.01 -4.63 -12.74
C ASN A 67 -5.49 -4.23 -12.77
N HIS A 68 -5.97 -3.76 -13.92
CA HIS A 68 -7.34 -3.28 -14.09
C HIS A 68 -8.38 -4.34 -13.67
N SER A 69 -8.16 -5.61 -13.97
CA SER A 69 -9.02 -6.74 -13.56
C SER A 69 -9.14 -6.89 -12.04
N VAL A 70 -8.10 -6.52 -11.29
CA VAL A 70 -8.16 -6.51 -9.82
C VAL A 70 -8.90 -5.27 -9.35
N ILE A 71 -8.65 -4.11 -9.94
CA ILE A 71 -9.32 -2.86 -9.58
C ILE A 71 -10.83 -2.95 -9.80
N THR A 72 -11.30 -3.61 -10.86
CA THR A 72 -12.74 -3.79 -11.13
C THR A 72 -13.38 -4.94 -10.34
N SER A 73 -12.60 -5.72 -9.61
CA SER A 73 -13.13 -6.83 -8.80
C SER A 73 -13.92 -6.34 -7.59
N GLN A 74 -14.94 -7.11 -7.20
CA GLN A 74 -15.77 -6.79 -6.04
C GLN A 74 -14.96 -6.65 -4.75
N GLY A 75 -13.97 -7.53 -4.54
CA GLY A 75 -13.11 -7.48 -3.35
C GLY A 75 -12.29 -6.20 -3.27
N TYR A 76 -11.78 -5.69 -4.40
CA TYR A 76 -11.09 -4.41 -4.41
C TYR A 76 -12.05 -3.23 -4.17
N GLN A 77 -13.22 -3.24 -4.79
CA GLN A 77 -14.21 -2.16 -4.60
C GLN A 77 -14.65 -2.04 -3.14
N THR A 78 -14.79 -3.17 -2.44
CA THR A 78 -15.19 -3.26 -1.02
C THR A 78 -14.20 -2.61 -0.06
N ILE A 79 -12.91 -2.54 -0.42
CA ILE A 79 -11.84 -1.97 0.41
C ILE A 79 -11.25 -0.69 -0.18
N SER A 80 -11.80 -0.21 -1.30
CA SER A 80 -11.24 0.91 -2.07
C SER A 80 -11.20 2.23 -1.29
N ASP A 81 -12.21 2.47 -0.47
CA ASP A 81 -12.36 3.61 0.45
C ASP A 81 -11.35 3.56 1.61
N LYS A 82 -10.86 2.37 1.96
CA LYS A 82 -9.84 2.15 3.00
C LYS A 82 -8.41 2.39 2.49
N ILE A 83 -8.20 2.46 1.17
CA ILE A 83 -6.87 2.62 0.58
C ILE A 83 -6.46 4.10 0.51
N LYS A 84 -5.40 4.45 1.22
CA LYS A 84 -4.72 5.74 1.15
C LYS A 84 -3.42 5.58 0.36
N ARG A 85 -3.35 6.22 -0.81
CA ARG A 85 -2.17 6.19 -1.70
C ARG A 85 -1.38 7.49 -1.60
N TYR A 86 -0.08 7.36 -1.34
CA TYR A 86 0.86 8.47 -1.24
C TYR A 86 1.94 8.31 -2.31
N ILE A 87 2.01 9.24 -3.25
CA ILE A 87 2.99 9.21 -4.34
C ILE A 87 3.86 10.48 -4.25
N PRO A 88 5.19 10.36 -4.13
CA PRO A 88 6.07 11.52 -4.16
C PRO A 88 5.96 12.29 -5.48
N GLN A 89 6.00 13.62 -5.40
CA GLN A 89 6.07 14.48 -6.58
C GLN A 89 7.34 14.14 -7.38
N GLY A 90 7.17 13.65 -8.62
CA GLY A 90 8.27 13.25 -9.51
C GLY A 90 8.60 11.76 -9.52
N SER A 91 7.84 10.90 -8.81
CA SER A 91 8.05 9.45 -8.90
C SER A 91 7.58 8.88 -10.24
N ILE A 92 8.48 8.20 -10.94
CA ILE A 92 8.16 7.41 -12.15
C ILE A 92 7.44 6.09 -11.76
N VAL A 93 7.74 5.53 -10.59
CA VAL A 93 7.22 4.22 -10.15
C VAL A 93 5.72 4.30 -9.83
N GLY A 94 5.27 5.38 -9.19
CA GLY A 94 3.85 5.65 -8.97
C GLY A 94 3.04 5.93 -10.25
N MET A 95 3.72 6.21 -11.37
CA MET A 95 3.10 6.56 -12.66
C MET A 95 3.10 5.40 -13.68
N MET A 96 3.64 4.22 -13.34
CA MET A 96 3.80 3.10 -14.30
C MET A 96 2.52 2.31 -14.59
N LEU A 97 1.46 2.42 -13.78
CA LEU A 97 0.16 1.76 -13.97
C LEU A 97 -0.98 2.73 -13.61
N GLU A 98 -2.21 2.46 -14.08
CA GLU A 98 -3.38 3.32 -13.86
C GLU A 98 -3.45 3.82 -12.42
N THR A 99 -3.32 5.13 -12.25
CA THR A 99 -3.48 5.80 -10.96
C THR A 99 -4.96 6.15 -10.80
N PRO A 100 -5.74 5.47 -9.95
CA PRO A 100 -7.10 5.91 -9.65
C PRO A 100 -7.05 7.33 -9.05
N LYS A 101 -8.05 8.16 -9.39
CA LYS A 101 -8.12 9.63 -9.22
C LYS A 101 -7.86 10.21 -7.80
N GLN A 102 -7.58 9.38 -6.79
CA GLN A 102 -7.46 9.75 -5.37
C GLN A 102 -6.05 9.55 -4.79
N ALA A 103 -5.00 9.48 -5.60
CA ALA A 103 -3.64 9.48 -5.06
C ALA A 103 -3.29 10.85 -4.44
N GLN A 104 -2.89 10.86 -3.17
CA GLN A 104 -2.34 12.06 -2.53
C GLN A 104 -0.89 12.24 -2.98
N ILE A 105 -0.64 13.29 -3.76
CA ILE A 105 0.71 13.66 -4.18
C ILE A 105 1.39 14.37 -3.01
N VAL A 106 2.47 13.79 -2.49
CA VAL A 106 3.27 14.39 -1.42
C VAL A 106 4.46 15.10 -2.05
N LYS A 107 4.59 16.41 -1.80
CA LYS A 107 5.75 17.19 -2.28
C LYS A 107 6.96 16.91 -1.40
N SER A 108 8.10 16.61 -2.02
CA SER A 108 9.39 16.59 -1.32
C SER A 108 10.11 17.91 -1.56
N THR A 109 10.58 18.56 -0.49
CA THR A 109 11.45 19.75 -0.56
C THR A 109 12.94 19.38 -0.66
N ALA A 110 13.28 18.09 -0.72
CA ALA A 110 14.67 17.64 -0.83
C ALA A 110 15.11 17.57 -2.31
N ILE A 111 15.98 18.51 -2.71
CA ILE A 111 16.76 18.41 -3.95
C ILE A 111 17.94 17.47 -3.66
N GLY A 112 17.87 16.23 -4.17
CA GLY A 112 18.83 15.18 -3.85
C GLY A 112 20.03 15.12 -4.78
N SER A 113 21.15 15.73 -4.37
CA SER A 113 22.50 15.30 -4.76
C SER A 113 23.39 15.30 -3.51
N GLY A 114 23.64 14.12 -2.93
CA GLY A 114 24.54 13.92 -1.79
C GLY A 114 23.89 13.24 -0.57
N PRO A 115 24.66 12.49 0.24
CA PRO A 115 24.12 11.64 1.29
C PRO A 115 23.79 12.46 2.54
N ALA A 116 22.54 12.90 2.69
CA ALA A 116 22.14 13.66 3.87
C ALA A 116 20.71 13.38 4.33
N ARG A 117 20.65 12.81 5.53
CA ARG A 117 19.63 13.02 6.58
C ARG A 117 18.16 12.69 6.26
N TYR A 118 17.80 11.46 6.63
CA TYR A 118 16.44 10.92 6.80
C TYR A 118 15.58 11.59 7.91
N LEU A 119 15.90 12.81 8.36
CA LEU A 119 15.29 13.42 9.57
C LEU A 119 14.32 14.60 9.29
N HIS A 120 13.83 14.77 8.06
CA HIS A 120 12.89 15.87 7.75
C HIS A 120 11.60 15.48 7.02
N LEU A 121 11.39 14.19 6.75
CA LEU A 121 10.16 13.71 6.11
C LEU A 121 9.08 13.28 7.12
N ALA A 122 9.44 13.10 8.39
CA ALA A 122 8.49 12.72 9.44
C ALA A 122 7.53 13.85 9.84
N ASP A 123 7.96 15.12 9.70
CA ASP A 123 7.20 16.28 10.16
C ASP A 123 6.01 16.67 9.27
N GLN A 124 5.83 16.02 8.11
CA GLN A 124 4.70 16.26 7.21
C GLN A 124 3.60 15.18 7.30
N TRP A 125 3.71 14.25 8.26
CA TRP A 125 2.82 13.09 8.36
C TRP A 125 2.00 13.12 9.66
N PRO A 126 0.70 13.45 9.61
CA PRO A 126 -0.10 13.66 10.82
C PRO A 126 -0.28 12.42 11.71
N ASP A 127 0.01 11.22 11.19
CA ASP A 127 -0.14 9.93 11.89
C ASP A 127 1.20 9.22 12.18
N PHE A 128 2.35 9.84 11.89
CA PHE A 128 3.64 9.23 12.21
C PHE A 128 3.92 9.40 13.71
N CYS A 129 3.52 8.44 14.52
CA CYS A 129 3.93 8.35 15.91
C CYS A 129 5.36 7.78 15.94
N PRO A 130 6.42 8.56 16.25
CA PRO A 130 7.76 8.02 16.34
C PRO A 130 7.79 7.15 17.60
N THR A 131 7.72 5.83 17.43
CA THR A 131 7.99 4.91 18.52
C THR A 131 9.46 5.03 18.89
N GLY A 132 9.70 5.71 20.02
CA GLY A 132 10.81 5.48 20.93
C GLY A 132 12.20 5.77 20.40
N GLN A 133 12.80 6.82 20.92
CA GLN A 133 14.10 6.69 21.56
C GLN A 133 14.03 7.36 22.94
N PRO A 134 14.75 6.83 23.95
CA PRO A 134 14.85 7.42 25.28
C PRO A 134 15.50 8.81 25.25
#